data_AF-A0A356CTC8-F1
#
_entry.id   AF-A0A356CTC8-F1
#
_cell.length_a   1.000
_cell.length_b   1.000
_cell.length_c   1.000
_cell.angle_alpha   90.00
_cell.angle_beta   90.00
_cell.angle_gamma   90.00
#
_symmetry.space_group_name_H-M   'P 1'
#
loop_
_entity.id
_entity.type
_entity.pdbx_description
1 polymer ?
#
loop_
_entity_poly.entity_id
_entity_poly.type
_entity_poly.pdbx_seq_one_letter_code
_entity_poly.pdbx_strand_id
1 'polypeptide(L)'
;WPILLWWQQPEIFASWVNNFHLFQTQNYIFYIKNLSWFAWPALPLAIWGLWKFKHKMWSQAKFQLPIIFFVSTLIITASYAKTNQALLMPFLIPLSTIAAGSIETLRRGAASAMNWFGIILFSTILFLIWLGWNAMLTGFPQKTYERMQFLAQTNESHFNIFILIIAILLTAIWIFSMIKVRITNRSCTTNWSVGLTVSWALLMALWLPWINHKKDFSPLFLSIEKVIPDKTCLTTHNINDAQIDLIDYYLNIKATREGDRSNCHYLLIYQLHKKDLPPMSENWKLIWNGKQPGDKNNYKLFYKE
;
A
#
# COMPACT_ATOMS: atom_id res chain seq x y z
N TRP A 1 13.23 18.31 11.83
CA TRP A 1 13.53 17.94 10.42
C TRP A 1 13.34 19.12 9.46
N PRO A 2 12.18 19.79 9.34
CA PRO A 2 12.02 20.88 8.35
C PRO A 2 13.01 22.04 8.55
N ILE A 3 13.24 22.43 9.81
CA ILE A 3 14.21 23.47 10.18
C ILE A 3 15.64 23.07 9.78
N LEU A 4 16.00 21.79 9.98
CA LEU A 4 17.33 21.28 9.59
C LEU A 4 17.49 21.24 8.07
N LEU A 5 16.44 20.86 7.33
CA LEU A 5 16.44 20.86 5.87
C LEU A 5 16.58 22.27 5.32
N TRP A 6 15.83 23.22 5.88
CA TRP A 6 15.94 24.63 5.51
C TRP A 6 17.34 25.18 5.78
N TRP A 7 17.95 24.82 6.91
CA TRP A 7 19.28 25.32 7.27
C TRP A 7 20.41 24.68 6.46
N GLN A 8 20.33 23.37 6.18
CA GLN A 8 21.39 22.64 5.46
C GLN A 8 21.27 22.72 3.94
N GLN A 9 20.04 22.73 3.39
CA GLN A 9 19.75 22.63 1.96
C GLN A 9 18.52 23.48 1.60
N PRO A 10 18.66 24.82 1.58
CA PRO A 10 17.54 25.74 1.39
C PRO A 10 16.85 25.59 0.02
N GLU A 11 17.58 25.23 -1.04
CA GLU A 11 17.00 25.00 -2.37
C GLU A 11 16.08 23.77 -2.39
N ILE A 12 16.53 22.67 -1.77
CA ILE A 12 15.71 21.45 -1.64
C ILE A 12 14.49 21.74 -0.78
N PHE A 13 14.64 22.52 0.30
CA PHE A 13 13.52 22.95 1.12
C PHE A 13 12.52 23.78 0.31
N ALA A 14 12.98 24.77 -0.46
CA ALA A 14 12.10 25.60 -1.29
C ALA A 14 11.38 24.76 -2.36
N SER A 15 12.08 23.84 -3.02
CA SER A 15 11.49 22.88 -3.96
C SER A 15 10.45 21.99 -3.28
N TRP A 16 10.76 21.46 -2.10
CA TRP A 16 9.83 20.66 -1.31
C TRP A 16 8.57 21.44 -0.95
N VAL A 17 8.70 22.70 -0.47
CA VAL A 17 7.57 23.58 -0.17
C VAL A 17 6.75 23.89 -1.42
N ASN A 18 7.40 24.22 -2.53
CA ASN A 18 6.73 24.55 -3.79
C ASN A 18 5.97 23.37 -4.40
N ASN A 19 6.41 22.13 -4.12
CA ASN A 19 5.70 20.91 -4.50
C ASN A 19 4.42 20.67 -3.67
N PHE A 20 4.25 21.35 -2.52
CA PHE A 20 2.99 21.33 -1.77
C PHE A 20 1.99 22.31 -2.39
N HIS A 21 1.31 21.86 -3.43
CA HIS A 21 0.13 22.52 -3.93
C HIS A 21 -1.07 22.25 -3.02
N LEU A 22 -1.16 23.02 -1.95
CA LEU A 22 -2.31 23.04 -1.05
C LEU A 22 -3.39 23.99 -1.59
N PHE A 23 -4.64 23.61 -1.38
CA PHE A 23 -5.87 24.36 -1.67
C PHE A 23 -6.21 24.56 -3.16
N GLN A 24 -5.51 23.86 -4.06
CA GLN A 24 -5.86 23.88 -5.49
C GLN A 24 -7.12 23.07 -5.82
N THR A 25 -7.37 21.99 -5.07
CA THR A 25 -8.52 21.09 -5.28
C THR A 25 -9.17 20.73 -3.95
N GLN A 26 -10.42 20.28 -4.02
CA GLN A 26 -11.19 19.86 -2.86
C GLN A 26 -11.53 18.37 -2.96
N ASN A 27 -10.65 17.52 -2.44
CA ASN A 27 -10.74 16.06 -2.53
C ASN A 27 -11.47 15.39 -1.34
N TYR A 28 -12.30 16.13 -0.60
CA TYR A 28 -12.91 15.66 0.66
C TYR A 28 -13.76 14.37 0.49
N ILE A 29 -14.50 14.25 -0.61
CA ILE A 29 -15.33 13.08 -0.90
C ILE A 29 -14.48 11.81 -1.01
N PHE A 30 -13.32 11.91 -1.66
CA PHE A 30 -12.39 10.79 -1.80
C PHE A 30 -11.93 10.32 -0.42
N TYR A 31 -11.48 11.23 0.43
CA TYR A 31 -10.97 10.85 1.75
C TYR A 31 -12.06 10.31 2.67
N ILE A 32 -13.24 10.94 2.74
CA ILE A 32 -14.36 10.47 3.58
C ILE A 32 -14.82 9.08 3.14
N LYS A 33 -14.95 8.85 1.83
CA LYS A 33 -15.36 7.55 1.27
C LYS A 33 -14.35 6.46 1.64
N ASN A 34 -13.06 6.71 1.43
CA ASN A 34 -12.03 5.70 1.73
C ASN A 34 -11.84 5.50 3.24
N LEU A 35 -12.00 6.54 4.05
CA LEU A 35 -11.88 6.47 5.51
C LEU A 35 -12.91 5.52 6.13
N SER A 36 -14.10 5.44 5.53
CA SER A 36 -15.20 4.59 6.01
C SER A 36 -14.82 3.12 6.15
N TRP A 37 -14.03 2.61 5.20
CA TRP A 37 -13.50 1.25 5.25
C TRP A 37 -12.10 1.20 5.88
N PHE A 38 -11.24 2.19 5.59
CA PHE A 38 -9.86 2.22 6.05
C PHE A 38 -9.73 2.28 7.58
N ALA A 39 -10.61 3.03 8.24
CA ALA A 39 -10.63 3.18 9.69
C ALA A 39 -11.64 2.23 10.37
N TRP A 40 -12.21 1.26 9.66
CA TRP A 40 -13.07 0.26 10.29
C TRP A 40 -12.23 -0.65 11.22
N PRO A 41 -12.65 -0.94 12.47
CA PRO A 41 -13.88 -0.54 13.16
C PRO A 41 -13.69 0.68 14.06
N ALA A 42 -12.49 1.29 14.09
CA ALA A 42 -12.21 2.46 14.90
C ALA A 42 -13.14 3.63 14.58
N LEU A 43 -13.53 3.83 13.32
CA LEU A 43 -14.42 4.91 12.90
C LEU A 43 -15.82 4.85 13.56
N PRO A 44 -16.61 3.77 13.42
CA PRO A 44 -17.91 3.70 14.09
C PRO A 44 -17.80 3.77 15.61
N LEU A 45 -16.73 3.21 16.20
CA LEU A 45 -16.46 3.32 17.64
C LEU A 45 -16.13 4.75 18.06
N ALA A 46 -15.36 5.49 17.26
CA ALA A 46 -15.05 6.89 17.51
C ALA A 46 -16.30 7.76 17.41
N ILE A 47 -17.14 7.55 16.39
CA ILE A 47 -18.43 8.24 16.24
C ILE A 47 -19.33 7.98 17.46
N TRP A 48 -19.40 6.73 17.93
CA TRP A 48 -20.12 6.38 19.15
C TRP A 48 -19.56 7.12 20.38
N GLY A 49 -18.23 7.16 20.51
CA GLY A 49 -17.55 7.91 21.58
C GLY A 49 -17.89 9.39 21.57
N LEU A 50 -17.83 10.05 20.42
CA LEU A 50 -18.20 11.46 20.27
C LEU A 50 -19.66 11.70 20.65
N TRP A 51 -20.57 10.83 20.20
CA TRP A 51 -21.98 10.96 20.53
C TRP A 51 -22.26 10.80 22.03
N LYS A 52 -21.64 9.78 22.67
CA LYS A 52 -21.82 9.49 24.10
C LYS A 52 -21.24 10.59 25.00
N PHE A 53 -20.13 11.20 24.60
CA PHE A 53 -19.41 12.21 25.37
C PHE A 53 -19.60 13.65 24.84
N LYS A 54 -20.64 13.91 24.03
CA LYS A 54 -20.90 15.22 23.38
C LYS A 54 -20.83 16.43 24.32
N HIS A 55 -21.30 16.28 25.56
CA HIS A 55 -21.26 17.36 26.56
C HIS A 55 -19.86 17.62 27.14
N LYS A 56 -19.00 16.59 27.17
CA LYS A 56 -17.61 16.70 27.67
C LYS A 56 -16.63 17.10 26.58
N MET A 57 -17.03 16.98 25.31
CA MET A 57 -16.20 17.26 24.13
C MET A 57 -15.65 18.69 24.12
N TRP A 58 -16.45 19.67 24.56
CA TRP A 58 -16.08 21.09 24.58
C TRP A 58 -15.38 21.53 25.87
N SER A 59 -15.36 20.67 26.90
CA SER A 59 -14.80 21.00 28.22
C SER A 59 -13.48 20.27 28.51
N GLN A 60 -13.18 19.16 27.83
CA GLN A 60 -12.03 18.31 28.14
C GLN A 60 -11.06 18.22 26.96
N ALA A 61 -9.80 18.64 27.20
CA ALA A 61 -8.72 18.62 26.21
C ALA A 61 -8.50 17.23 25.57
N LYS A 62 -8.76 16.15 26.31
CA LYS A 62 -8.63 14.77 25.83
C LYS A 62 -9.53 14.42 24.64
N PHE A 63 -10.63 15.15 24.44
CA PHE A 63 -11.48 15.02 23.25
C PHE A 63 -11.16 16.10 22.21
N GLN A 64 -10.87 17.32 22.65
CA GLN A 64 -10.54 18.44 21.75
C GLN A 64 -9.28 18.16 20.92
N LEU A 65 -8.22 17.61 21.52
CA LEU A 65 -6.96 17.36 20.83
C LEU A 65 -7.12 16.37 19.65
N PRO A 66 -7.69 15.16 19.82
CA PRO A 66 -8.01 14.28 18.70
C PRO A 66 -8.89 14.91 17.63
N ILE A 67 -9.91 15.70 18.01
CA ILE A 67 -10.82 16.34 17.06
C ILE A 67 -10.11 17.41 16.24
N ILE A 68 -9.34 18.29 16.88
CA ILE A 68 -8.54 19.32 16.22
C ILE A 68 -7.53 18.64 15.28
N PHE A 69 -6.86 17.59 15.74
CA PHE A 69 -5.95 16.83 14.91
C PHE A 69 -6.68 16.26 13.68
N PHE A 70 -7.80 15.57 13.86
CA PHE A 70 -8.62 15.03 12.77
C PHE A 70 -9.04 16.10 11.76
N VAL A 71 -9.55 17.24 12.23
CA VAL A 71 -10.01 18.35 11.38
C VAL A 71 -8.84 18.99 10.64
N SER A 72 -7.73 19.24 11.31
CA SER A 72 -6.52 19.79 10.69
C SER A 72 -5.96 18.86 9.62
N THR A 73 -5.87 17.55 9.90
CA THR A 73 -5.49 16.54 8.91
C THR A 73 -6.47 16.54 7.74
N LEU A 74 -7.78 16.57 7.99
CA LEU A 74 -8.79 16.61 6.93
C LEU A 74 -8.61 17.81 6.00
N ILE A 75 -8.42 19.00 6.57
CA ILE A 75 -8.21 20.23 5.80
C ILE A 75 -6.94 20.09 4.94
N ILE A 76 -5.81 19.68 5.54
CA ILE A 76 -4.54 19.57 4.83
C ILE A 76 -4.63 18.53 3.70
N THR A 77 -5.17 17.33 3.98
CA THR A 77 -5.23 16.26 2.99
C THR A 77 -6.27 16.52 1.92
N ALA A 78 -7.42 17.11 2.26
CA ALA A 78 -8.46 17.46 1.29
C ALA A 78 -8.00 18.56 0.33
N SER A 79 -7.08 19.41 0.78
CA SER A 79 -6.50 20.51 0.01
C SER A 79 -5.34 20.07 -0.88
N TYR A 80 -4.87 18.84 -0.75
CA TYR A 80 -3.75 18.33 -1.53
C TYR A 80 -4.17 17.98 -2.97
N ALA A 81 -3.41 18.48 -3.95
CA ALA A 81 -3.77 18.39 -5.37
C ALA A 81 -4.00 16.95 -5.87
N LYS A 82 -3.16 16.00 -5.44
CA LYS A 82 -3.18 14.60 -5.88
C LYS A 82 -3.78 13.70 -4.81
N THR A 83 -4.81 12.92 -5.15
CA THR A 83 -5.35 11.93 -4.21
C THR A 83 -4.32 10.83 -3.92
N ASN A 84 -4.09 10.55 -2.64
CA ASN A 84 -3.20 9.50 -2.19
C ASN A 84 -3.77 8.83 -0.94
N GLN A 85 -4.01 7.51 -0.99
CA GLN A 85 -4.55 6.74 0.14
C GLN A 85 -3.58 6.70 1.33
N ALA A 86 -2.27 6.86 1.12
CA ALA A 86 -1.30 6.94 2.22
C ALA A 86 -1.60 8.09 3.18
N LEU A 87 -2.23 9.17 2.69
CA LEU A 87 -2.66 10.31 3.49
C LEU A 87 -3.83 9.99 4.43
N LEU A 88 -4.42 8.79 4.36
CA LEU A 88 -5.43 8.33 5.33
C LEU A 88 -4.81 7.85 6.66
N MET A 89 -3.53 7.47 6.67
CA MET A 89 -2.87 6.92 7.86
C MET A 89 -2.94 7.82 9.10
N PRO A 90 -2.70 9.15 9.00
CA PRO A 90 -2.74 10.02 10.18
C PRO A 90 -4.10 10.05 10.86
N PHE A 91 -5.22 9.87 10.13
CA PHE A 91 -6.57 9.85 10.71
C PHE A 91 -6.80 8.69 11.68
N LEU A 92 -6.01 7.62 11.61
CA LEU A 92 -6.14 6.49 12.53
C LEU A 92 -5.77 6.88 13.96
N ILE A 93 -4.89 7.86 14.15
CA ILE A 93 -4.46 8.33 15.49
C ILE A 93 -5.63 8.95 16.28
N PRO A 94 -6.31 10.01 15.79
CA PRO A 94 -7.43 10.59 16.53
C PRO A 94 -8.62 9.64 16.61
N LEU A 95 -8.86 8.82 15.60
CA LEU A 95 -9.98 7.87 15.62
C LEU A 95 -9.76 6.75 16.63
N SER A 96 -8.57 6.14 16.66
CA SER A 96 -8.25 5.06 17.62
C SER A 96 -8.24 5.56 19.06
N THR A 97 -7.77 6.78 19.32
CA THR A 97 -7.76 7.38 20.66
C THR A 97 -9.18 7.63 21.19
N ILE A 98 -10.06 8.23 20.38
CA ILE A 98 -11.48 8.42 20.75
C ILE A 98 -12.17 7.06 20.90
N ALA A 99 -11.95 6.14 19.95
CA ALA A 99 -12.53 4.80 19.98
C ALA A 99 -12.16 4.06 21.26
N ALA A 100 -10.88 4.03 21.64
CA ALA A 100 -10.38 3.36 22.83
C ALA A 100 -11.08 3.83 24.11
N GLY A 101 -11.25 5.14 24.26
CA GLY A 101 -11.96 5.73 25.42
C GLY A 101 -13.46 5.43 25.45
N SER A 102 -14.05 5.00 24.33
CA SER A 102 -15.48 4.70 24.23
C SER A 102 -15.82 3.22 24.45
N ILE A 103 -14.83 2.32 24.44
CA ILE A 103 -15.05 0.86 24.46
C ILE A 103 -15.88 0.41 25.68
N GLU A 104 -15.65 1.01 26.83
CA GLU A 104 -16.36 0.64 28.07
C GLU A 104 -17.82 1.07 28.07
N THR A 105 -18.19 2.00 27.19
CA THR A 105 -19.57 2.51 27.09
C THR A 105 -20.46 1.70 26.16
N LEU A 106 -19.91 0.72 25.42
CA LEU A 106 -20.68 -0.11 24.51
C LEU A 106 -21.64 -1.02 25.27
N ARG A 107 -22.86 -1.14 24.74
CA ARG A 107 -23.81 -2.17 25.16
C ARG A 107 -23.19 -3.55 24.91
N ARG A 108 -23.41 -4.48 25.84
CA ARG A 108 -22.91 -5.87 25.75
C ARG A 108 -23.21 -6.53 24.39
N GLY A 109 -24.41 -6.29 23.83
CA GLY A 109 -24.79 -6.81 22.52
C GLY A 109 -23.93 -6.29 21.36
N ALA A 110 -23.62 -4.99 21.33
CA ALA A 110 -22.78 -4.39 20.29
C ALA A 110 -21.32 -4.88 20.38
N ALA A 111 -20.77 -4.96 21.59
CA ALA A 111 -19.44 -5.52 21.82
C ALA A 111 -19.36 -7.02 21.45
N SER A 112 -20.41 -7.79 21.76
CA SER A 112 -20.49 -9.20 21.39
C SER A 112 -20.57 -9.38 19.87
N ALA A 113 -21.44 -8.62 19.19
CA ALA A 113 -21.58 -8.68 17.73
C ALA A 113 -20.27 -8.34 17.01
N MET A 114 -19.58 -7.28 17.43
CA MET A 114 -18.29 -6.89 16.87
C MET A 114 -17.22 -7.97 17.11
N ASN A 115 -17.20 -8.59 18.30
CA ASN A 115 -16.27 -9.67 18.60
C ASN A 115 -16.50 -10.90 17.73
N TRP A 116 -17.75 -11.36 17.62
CA TRP A 116 -18.11 -12.50 16.77
C TRP A 116 -17.82 -12.22 15.29
N PHE A 117 -18.15 -11.02 14.82
CA PHE A 117 -17.82 -10.61 13.46
C PHE A 117 -16.32 -10.66 13.20
N GLY A 118 -15.49 -10.11 14.10
CA GLY A 118 -14.03 -10.18 13.99
C GLY A 118 -13.51 -11.61 14.00
N ILE A 119 -14.01 -12.47 14.89
CA ILE A 119 -13.62 -13.89 14.95
C ILE A 119 -13.90 -14.60 13.63
N ILE A 120 -15.12 -14.46 13.10
CA ILE A 120 -15.50 -15.11 11.84
C ILE A 120 -14.64 -14.57 10.70
N LEU A 121 -14.56 -13.25 10.56
CA LEU A 121 -13.81 -12.58 9.50
C LEU A 121 -12.34 -13.01 9.46
N PHE A 122 -11.61 -12.88 10.58
CA PHE A 122 -10.19 -13.17 10.61
C PHE A 122 -9.91 -14.67 10.54
N SER A 123 -10.77 -15.53 11.12
CA SER A 123 -10.63 -16.99 10.95
C SER A 123 -10.82 -17.41 9.50
N THR A 124 -11.78 -16.80 8.79
CA THR A 124 -11.94 -17.02 7.35
C THR A 124 -10.72 -16.55 6.57
N ILE A 125 -10.16 -15.38 6.89
CA ILE A 125 -8.93 -14.87 6.24
C ILE A 125 -7.75 -15.82 6.46
N LEU A 126 -7.49 -16.24 7.71
CA LEU A 126 -6.42 -17.18 8.03
C LEU A 126 -6.61 -18.51 7.28
N PHE A 127 -7.83 -19.04 7.26
CA PHE A 127 -8.16 -20.24 6.51
C PHE A 127 -7.85 -20.09 5.02
N LEU A 128 -8.24 -18.98 4.38
CA LEU A 128 -7.97 -18.73 2.97
C LEU A 128 -6.47 -18.55 2.68
N ILE A 129 -5.72 -17.91 3.57
CA ILE A 129 -4.26 -17.78 3.46
C ILE A 129 -3.60 -19.16 3.47
N TRP A 130 -3.96 -20.02 4.43
CA TRP A 130 -3.47 -21.38 4.51
C TRP A 130 -3.92 -22.23 3.31
N LEU A 131 -5.18 -22.14 2.90
CA LEU A 131 -5.72 -22.88 1.77
C LEU A 131 -4.95 -22.57 0.48
N GLY A 132 -4.73 -21.29 0.18
CA GLY A 132 -4.01 -20.92 -1.03
C GLY A 132 -2.50 -21.22 -0.94
N TRP A 133 -1.87 -21.09 0.23
CA TRP A 133 -0.46 -21.49 0.42
C TRP A 133 -0.28 -22.99 0.21
N ASN A 134 -1.16 -23.82 0.79
CA ASN A 134 -1.15 -25.27 0.57
C ASN A 134 -1.39 -25.61 -0.90
N ALA A 135 -2.31 -24.93 -1.57
CA ALA A 135 -2.56 -25.12 -3.00
C ALA A 135 -1.34 -24.76 -3.85
N MET A 136 -0.64 -23.67 -3.55
CA MET A 136 0.60 -23.27 -4.25
C MET A 136 1.73 -24.28 -4.07
N LEU A 137 1.83 -24.93 -2.90
CA LEU A 137 2.88 -25.93 -2.65
C LEU A 137 2.58 -27.31 -3.24
N THR A 138 1.32 -27.75 -3.14
CA THR A 138 0.94 -29.14 -3.43
C THR A 138 0.19 -29.30 -4.76
N GLY A 139 -0.29 -28.21 -5.34
CA GLY A 139 -1.19 -28.23 -6.50
C GLY A 139 -2.65 -28.54 -6.16
N PHE A 140 -2.99 -28.82 -4.88
CA PHE A 140 -4.36 -29.18 -4.46
C PHE A 140 -4.93 -28.18 -3.43
N PRO A 141 -6.19 -27.72 -3.58
CA PRO A 141 -7.15 -28.02 -4.65
C PRO A 141 -6.81 -27.35 -5.99
N GLN A 142 -6.98 -28.08 -7.10
CA GLN A 142 -6.55 -27.65 -8.44
C GLN A 142 -7.13 -26.29 -8.87
N LYS A 143 -8.44 -26.07 -8.68
CA LYS A 143 -9.07 -24.78 -9.02
C LYS A 143 -8.49 -23.60 -8.25
N THR A 144 -8.08 -23.82 -6.99
CA THR A 144 -7.43 -22.79 -6.18
C THR A 144 -6.02 -22.55 -6.70
N TYR A 145 -5.26 -23.62 -6.96
CA TYR A 145 -3.92 -23.55 -7.53
C TYR A 145 -3.88 -22.76 -8.84
N GLU A 146 -4.72 -23.11 -9.82
CA GLU A 146 -4.80 -22.41 -11.11
C GLU A 146 -5.08 -20.91 -10.95
N ARG A 147 -6.01 -20.55 -10.05
CA ARG A 147 -6.32 -19.14 -9.75
C ARG A 147 -5.14 -18.43 -9.09
N MET A 148 -4.45 -19.08 -8.16
CA MET A 148 -3.33 -18.47 -7.45
C MET A 148 -2.12 -18.31 -8.35
N GLN A 149 -1.83 -19.27 -9.23
CA GLN A 149 -0.81 -19.14 -10.28
C GLN A 149 -1.13 -17.98 -11.23
N PHE A 150 -2.39 -17.86 -11.66
CA PHE A 150 -2.81 -16.74 -12.49
C PHE A 150 -2.60 -15.39 -11.78
N LEU A 151 -2.87 -15.30 -10.48
CA LEU A 151 -2.68 -14.07 -9.71
C LEU A 151 -1.21 -13.75 -9.45
N ALA A 152 -0.40 -14.75 -9.11
CA ALA A 152 1.02 -14.67 -8.80
C ALA A 152 1.91 -14.54 -10.05
N GLN A 153 1.43 -15.02 -11.20
CA GLN A 153 2.15 -15.06 -12.48
C GLN A 153 3.43 -15.91 -12.42
N THR A 154 3.45 -16.91 -11.55
CA THR A 154 4.56 -17.86 -11.38
C THR A 154 4.02 -19.23 -10.95
N ASN A 155 4.76 -20.27 -11.33
CA ASN A 155 4.52 -21.65 -10.94
C ASN A 155 5.55 -22.15 -9.91
N GLU A 156 6.46 -21.28 -9.46
CA GLU A 156 7.50 -21.65 -8.52
C GLU A 156 6.92 -21.93 -7.13
N SER A 157 7.41 -23.01 -6.51
CA SER A 157 7.06 -23.39 -5.15
C SER A 157 8.18 -22.97 -4.21
N HIS A 158 7.84 -22.16 -3.21
CA HIS A 158 8.79 -21.70 -2.19
C HIS A 158 8.41 -22.29 -0.84
N PHE A 159 9.20 -23.25 -0.35
CA PHE A 159 9.04 -23.83 0.96
C PHE A 159 10.20 -23.46 1.88
N ASN A 160 9.87 -22.93 3.06
CA ASN A 160 10.85 -22.62 4.09
C ASN A 160 10.30 -23.04 5.46
N ILE A 161 10.97 -23.99 6.10
CA ILE A 161 10.56 -24.57 7.39
C ILE A 161 10.52 -23.53 8.51
N PHE A 162 11.42 -22.55 8.52
CA PHE A 162 11.46 -21.50 9.53
C PHE A 162 10.23 -20.59 9.42
N ILE A 163 9.86 -20.22 8.19
CA ILE A 163 8.65 -19.46 7.91
C ILE A 163 7.41 -20.26 8.30
N LEU A 164 7.39 -21.57 8.04
CA LEU A 164 6.29 -22.45 8.44
C LEU A 164 6.11 -22.48 9.97
N ILE A 165 7.19 -22.59 10.73
CA ILE A 165 7.13 -22.55 12.21
C ILE A 165 6.55 -21.22 12.69
N ILE A 166 6.99 -20.09 12.13
CA ILE A 166 6.43 -18.76 12.45
C ILE A 166 4.93 -18.71 12.13
N ALA A 167 4.53 -19.20 10.97
CA ALA A 167 3.13 -19.24 10.54
C ALA A 167 2.25 -20.08 11.49
N ILE A 168 2.75 -21.22 11.97
CA ILE A 168 2.07 -22.06 12.96
C ILE A 168 1.95 -21.31 14.30
N LEU A 169 3.02 -20.66 14.78
CA LEU A 169 2.99 -19.87 16.02
C LEU A 169 1.98 -18.71 15.94
N LEU A 170 1.95 -18.00 14.82
CA LEU A 170 0.97 -16.94 14.55
C LEU A 170 -0.47 -17.48 14.59
N THR A 171 -0.70 -18.64 13.98
CA THR A 171 -2.01 -19.31 14.00
C THR A 171 -2.39 -19.76 15.41
N ALA A 172 -1.44 -20.25 16.21
CA ALA A 172 -1.66 -20.62 17.61
C ALA A 172 -2.03 -19.40 18.48
N ILE A 173 -1.38 -18.24 18.27
CA ILE A 173 -1.73 -16.99 18.95
C ILE A 173 -3.18 -16.61 18.66
N TRP A 174 -3.63 -16.75 17.40
CA TRP A 174 -5.02 -16.49 17.04
C TRP A 174 -6.01 -17.43 17.76
N ILE A 175 -5.75 -18.74 17.71
CA ILE A 175 -6.58 -19.75 18.37
C ILE A 175 -6.66 -19.47 19.88
N PHE A 176 -5.53 -19.17 20.53
CA PHE A 176 -5.50 -18.82 21.95
C PHE A 176 -6.31 -17.55 22.26
N SER A 177 -6.29 -16.55 21.38
CA SER A 177 -7.10 -15.34 21.53
C SER A 177 -8.62 -15.64 21.51
N MET A 178 -9.04 -16.70 20.82
CA MET A 178 -10.44 -17.11 20.72
C MET A 178 -10.96 -17.88 21.95
N ILE A 179 -10.10 -18.62 22.66
CA ILE A 179 -10.48 -19.54 23.76
C ILE A 179 -10.91 -18.82 25.05
N LYS A 180 -10.91 -17.48 25.09
CA LYS A 180 -11.24 -16.71 26.31
C LYS A 180 -12.66 -16.97 26.80
N VAL A 181 -12.77 -17.49 28.04
CA VAL A 181 -14.03 -17.85 28.72
C VAL A 181 -14.95 -16.64 29.02
N ARG A 182 -14.41 -15.42 29.08
CA ARG A 182 -15.19 -14.20 29.33
C ARG A 182 -15.00 -13.16 28.20
N ILE A 183 -16.08 -12.93 27.45
CA ILE A 183 -16.16 -11.85 26.47
C ILE A 183 -16.40 -10.53 27.23
N THR A 184 -15.38 -9.69 27.30
CA THR A 184 -15.50 -8.31 27.80
C THR A 184 -15.53 -7.33 26.64
N ASN A 185 -16.01 -6.10 26.87
CA ASN A 185 -15.94 -5.05 25.86
C ASN A 185 -14.50 -4.83 25.35
N ARG A 186 -13.51 -4.94 26.26
CA ARG A 186 -12.09 -4.85 25.91
C ARG A 186 -11.63 -6.04 25.07
N SER A 187 -12.10 -7.26 25.38
CA SER A 187 -11.77 -8.47 24.63
C SER A 187 -12.13 -8.34 23.14
N CYS A 188 -13.24 -7.68 22.82
CA CYS A 188 -13.63 -7.41 21.43
C CYS A 188 -12.56 -6.63 20.65
N THR A 189 -12.03 -5.56 21.25
CA THR A 189 -11.02 -4.73 20.57
C THR A 189 -9.68 -5.46 20.51
N THR A 190 -9.30 -6.18 21.57
CA THR A 190 -8.08 -7.00 21.56
C THR A 190 -8.13 -8.07 20.47
N ASN A 191 -9.23 -8.83 20.39
CA ASN A 191 -9.39 -9.86 19.37
C ASN A 191 -9.36 -9.27 17.96
N TRP A 192 -9.94 -8.08 17.77
CA TRP A 192 -9.85 -7.38 16.49
C TRP A 192 -8.40 -7.05 16.10
N SER A 193 -7.65 -6.42 17.02
CA SER A 193 -6.25 -6.02 16.76
C SER A 193 -5.35 -7.24 16.56
N VAL A 194 -5.52 -8.30 17.35
CA VAL A 194 -4.78 -9.56 17.18
C VAL A 194 -5.11 -10.21 15.85
N GLY A 195 -6.40 -10.30 15.49
CA GLY A 195 -6.83 -10.91 14.23
C GLY A 195 -6.29 -10.20 13.01
N LEU A 196 -6.33 -8.86 12.99
CA LEU A 196 -5.74 -8.07 11.91
C LEU A 196 -4.23 -8.26 11.82
N THR A 197 -3.54 -8.21 12.96
CA THR A 197 -2.07 -8.34 13.03
C THR A 197 -1.62 -9.73 12.58
N VAL A 198 -2.25 -10.78 13.09
CA VAL A 198 -1.94 -12.17 12.73
C VAL A 198 -2.28 -12.43 11.26
N SER A 199 -3.42 -11.93 10.77
CA SER A 199 -3.80 -12.08 9.35
C SER A 199 -2.74 -11.48 8.43
N TRP A 200 -2.30 -10.25 8.73
CA TRP A 200 -1.28 -9.58 7.94
C TRP A 200 0.09 -10.26 8.04
N ALA A 201 0.51 -10.61 9.26
CA ALA A 201 1.78 -11.29 9.50
C ALA A 201 1.83 -12.67 8.84
N LEU A 202 0.74 -13.44 8.91
CA LEU A 202 0.63 -14.76 8.29
C LEU A 202 0.65 -14.64 6.75
N LEU A 203 -0.09 -13.67 6.20
CA LEU A 203 -0.05 -13.39 4.76
C LEU A 203 1.39 -13.06 4.32
N MET A 204 2.07 -12.16 5.02
CA MET A 204 3.44 -11.79 4.66
C MET A 204 4.43 -12.95 4.88
N ALA A 205 4.29 -13.72 5.94
CA ALA A 205 5.16 -14.88 6.16
C ALA A 205 5.03 -15.88 5.00
N LEU A 206 3.80 -16.26 4.64
CA LEU A 206 3.55 -17.33 3.70
C LEU A 206 3.58 -16.90 2.23
N TRP A 207 3.13 -15.69 1.90
CA TRP A 207 2.89 -15.26 0.51
C TRP A 207 3.87 -14.25 -0.06
N LEU A 208 4.77 -13.70 0.76
CA LEU A 208 5.69 -12.66 0.31
C LEU A 208 6.51 -13.04 -0.94
N PRO A 209 7.03 -14.28 -1.12
CA PRO A 209 7.74 -14.65 -2.34
C PRO A 209 6.91 -14.47 -3.62
N TRP A 210 5.67 -14.96 -3.63
CA TRP A 210 4.78 -14.83 -4.80
C TRP A 210 4.26 -13.40 -5.00
N ILE A 211 4.02 -12.67 -3.91
CA ILE A 211 3.66 -11.25 -3.99
C ILE A 211 4.80 -10.44 -4.61
N ASN A 212 6.04 -10.73 -4.19
CA ASN A 212 7.24 -10.08 -4.71
C ASN A 212 7.48 -10.41 -6.18
N HIS A 213 7.26 -11.65 -6.62
CA HIS A 213 7.43 -12.02 -8.03
C HIS A 213 6.69 -11.08 -8.99
N LYS A 214 5.47 -10.66 -8.63
CA LYS A 214 4.67 -9.74 -9.43
C LYS A 214 5.10 -8.27 -9.28
N LYS A 215 5.55 -7.88 -8.08
CA LYS A 215 5.82 -6.48 -7.72
C LYS A 215 7.28 -6.05 -7.89
N ASP A 216 8.20 -7.00 -7.98
CA ASP A 216 9.62 -6.74 -8.09
C ASP A 216 9.97 -6.36 -9.53
N PHE A 217 10.36 -5.11 -9.73
CA PHE A 217 10.80 -4.58 -11.02
C PHE A 217 12.29 -4.83 -11.28
N SER A 218 13.03 -5.34 -10.29
CA SER A 218 14.46 -5.62 -10.42
C SER A 218 14.79 -6.47 -11.66
N PRO A 219 14.13 -7.61 -11.93
CA PRO A 219 14.46 -8.43 -13.09
C PRO A 219 14.23 -7.69 -14.42
N LEU A 220 13.20 -6.85 -14.48
CA LEU A 220 12.87 -6.05 -15.66
C LEU A 220 13.97 -5.02 -15.94
N PHE A 221 14.30 -4.19 -14.96
CA PHE A 221 15.28 -3.12 -15.15
C PHE A 221 16.71 -3.66 -15.28
N LEU A 222 17.13 -4.66 -14.49
CA LEU A 222 18.46 -5.27 -14.66
C LEU A 222 18.65 -5.94 -16.03
N SER A 223 17.56 -6.35 -16.71
CA SER A 223 17.65 -6.83 -18.09
C SER A 223 17.90 -5.72 -19.11
N ILE A 224 17.47 -4.49 -18.82
CA ILE A 224 17.75 -3.29 -19.62
C ILE A 224 19.21 -2.87 -19.46
N GLU A 225 19.77 -2.97 -18.25
CA GLU A 225 21.17 -2.60 -17.98
C GLU A 225 22.15 -3.27 -18.94
N LYS A 226 21.89 -4.51 -19.34
CA LYS A 226 22.72 -5.29 -20.26
C LYS A 226 22.76 -4.73 -21.69
N VAL A 227 21.81 -3.86 -22.06
CA VAL A 227 21.64 -3.33 -23.41
C VAL A 227 21.94 -1.82 -23.48
N ILE A 228 22.16 -1.18 -22.33
CA ILE A 228 22.58 0.23 -22.23
C ILE A 228 24.05 0.25 -21.75
N PRO A 229 25.03 0.08 -22.65
CA PRO A 229 26.44 0.14 -22.29
C PRO A 229 26.83 1.51 -21.75
N ASP A 230 26.22 2.57 -22.31
CA ASP A 230 26.52 3.95 -21.99
C ASP A 230 25.42 4.50 -21.08
N LYS A 231 25.68 4.54 -19.77
CA LYS A 231 24.75 5.00 -18.71
C LYS A 231 24.51 6.53 -18.72
N THR A 232 24.56 7.17 -19.88
CA THR A 232 24.71 8.63 -20.02
C THR A 232 23.36 9.36 -19.98
N CYS A 233 22.34 8.87 -20.70
CA CYS A 233 21.00 9.45 -20.64
C CYS A 233 19.90 8.49 -21.11
N LEU A 234 18.77 8.48 -20.40
CA LEU A 234 17.56 7.76 -20.76
C LEU A 234 16.34 8.68 -20.71
N THR A 235 15.64 8.82 -21.83
CA THR A 235 14.34 9.52 -21.90
C THR A 235 13.23 8.51 -21.70
N THR A 236 12.15 8.91 -21.03
CA THR A 236 11.00 8.05 -20.72
C THR A 236 9.69 8.61 -21.28
N HIS A 237 8.83 7.72 -21.77
CA HIS A 237 7.48 8.03 -22.25
C HIS A 237 6.44 7.11 -21.60
N ASN A 238 5.34 7.68 -21.09
CA ASN A 238 4.27 7.00 -20.37
C ASN A 238 4.72 6.20 -19.12
N ILE A 239 5.86 6.57 -18.53
CA ILE A 239 6.39 5.99 -17.29
C ILE A 239 6.05 6.91 -16.12
N ASN A 240 5.59 6.33 -15.01
CA ASN A 240 5.23 7.10 -13.81
C ASN A 240 6.46 7.43 -12.94
N ASP A 241 6.31 8.40 -12.03
CA ASP A 241 7.41 8.87 -11.16
C ASP A 241 8.06 7.74 -10.35
N ALA A 242 7.24 6.85 -9.77
CA ALA A 242 7.77 5.74 -8.98
C ALA A 242 8.63 4.78 -9.83
N GLN A 243 8.29 4.57 -11.10
CA GLN A 243 9.09 3.77 -12.01
C GLN A 243 10.35 4.49 -12.48
N ILE A 244 10.29 5.82 -12.66
CA ILE A 244 11.49 6.64 -12.93
C ILE A 244 12.48 6.53 -11.76
N ASP A 245 12.00 6.59 -10.52
CA ASP A 245 12.83 6.39 -9.33
C ASP A 245 13.42 4.97 -9.27
N LEU A 246 12.66 3.94 -9.67
CA LEU A 246 13.17 2.56 -9.76
C LEU A 246 14.22 2.41 -10.86
N ILE A 247 14.08 3.12 -11.98
CA ILE A 247 15.09 3.16 -13.04
C ILE A 247 16.39 3.75 -12.49
N ASP A 248 16.33 4.87 -11.76
CA ASP A 248 17.52 5.44 -11.12
C ASP A 248 18.13 4.45 -10.12
N TYR A 249 17.30 3.82 -9.28
CA TYR A 249 17.74 2.85 -8.27
C TYR A 249 18.44 1.61 -8.86
N TYR A 250 17.87 0.99 -9.90
CA TYR A 250 18.40 -0.26 -10.45
C TYR A 250 19.43 -0.06 -11.56
N LEU A 251 19.31 0.99 -12.39
CA LEU A 251 20.22 1.23 -13.51
C LEU A 251 21.33 2.22 -13.17
N ASN A 252 21.17 3.00 -12.09
CA ASN A 252 22.01 4.16 -11.78
C ASN A 252 22.00 5.19 -12.93
N ILE A 253 20.81 5.41 -13.52
CA ILE A 253 20.57 6.35 -14.62
C ILE A 253 19.42 7.28 -14.22
N LYS A 254 19.71 8.59 -14.17
CA LYS A 254 18.68 9.61 -14.00
C LYS A 254 17.84 9.74 -15.27
N ALA A 255 16.74 9.00 -15.31
CA ALA A 255 15.77 9.07 -16.39
C ALA A 255 15.05 10.43 -16.39
N THR A 256 14.90 11.01 -17.57
CA THR A 256 14.17 12.27 -17.77
C THR A 256 12.89 12.02 -18.57
N ARG A 257 11.90 12.90 -18.43
CA ARG A 257 10.69 12.81 -19.26
C ARG A 257 10.95 13.36 -20.65
N GLU A 258 10.21 12.86 -21.62
CA GLU A 258 10.22 13.40 -22.97
C GLU A 258 9.86 14.90 -22.95
N GLY A 259 10.75 15.72 -23.50
CA GLY A 259 10.67 17.19 -23.48
C GLY A 259 11.72 17.90 -22.61
N ASP A 260 12.29 17.23 -21.61
CA ASP A 260 13.25 17.86 -20.67
C ASP A 260 14.71 17.85 -21.18
N ARG A 261 15.07 16.89 -22.04
CA ARG A 261 16.40 16.76 -22.66
C ARG A 261 16.29 16.38 -24.14
N SER A 262 16.83 17.22 -25.02
CA SER A 262 16.71 17.07 -26.48
C SER A 262 17.72 16.13 -27.15
N ASN A 263 18.73 15.62 -26.43
CA ASN A 263 19.86 14.87 -27.02
C ASN A 263 20.15 13.50 -26.36
N CYS A 264 19.13 12.76 -25.92
CA CYS A 264 19.32 11.42 -25.35
C CYS A 264 19.12 10.34 -26.41
N HIS A 265 20.08 9.43 -26.52
CA HIS A 265 20.05 8.37 -27.53
C HIS A 265 19.15 7.21 -27.13
N TYR A 266 18.77 7.10 -25.85
CA TYR A 266 17.90 6.04 -25.36
C TYR A 266 16.52 6.56 -25.02
N LEU A 267 15.48 5.85 -25.46
CA LEU A 267 14.08 6.14 -25.19
C LEU A 267 13.37 4.87 -24.68
N LEU A 268 12.94 4.89 -23.41
CA LEU A 268 12.15 3.81 -22.80
C LEU A 268 10.67 4.20 -22.78
N ILE A 269 9.84 3.36 -23.38
CA ILE A 269 8.41 3.60 -23.55
C ILE A 269 7.63 2.50 -22.86
N TYR A 270 6.68 2.89 -22.01
CA TYR A 270 5.62 1.99 -21.58
C TYR A 270 4.44 2.09 -22.56
N GLN A 271 4.26 1.05 -23.38
CA GLN A 271 3.36 1.11 -24.53
C GLN A 271 1.89 0.90 -24.13
N LEU A 272 1.10 1.97 -24.00
CA LEU A 272 -0.35 1.89 -23.77
C LEU A 272 -1.12 1.69 -25.08
N HIS A 273 -0.66 2.35 -26.15
CA HIS A 273 -1.26 2.34 -27.48
C HIS A 273 -0.20 2.17 -28.58
N LYS A 274 -0.63 1.76 -29.78
CA LYS A 274 0.28 1.67 -30.95
C LYS A 274 0.89 3.02 -31.34
N LYS A 275 0.16 4.12 -31.10
CA LYS A 275 0.59 5.50 -31.40
C LYS A 275 1.70 6.03 -30.47
N ASP A 276 1.96 5.35 -29.36
CA ASP A 276 3.00 5.76 -28.39
C ASP A 276 4.40 5.37 -28.86
N LEU A 277 4.50 4.58 -29.94
CA LEU A 277 5.78 4.23 -30.54
C LEU A 277 6.35 5.45 -31.28
N PRO A 278 7.67 5.67 -31.22
CA PRO A 278 8.27 6.81 -31.90
C PRO A 278 8.07 6.63 -33.42
N PRO A 279 7.92 7.73 -34.16
CA PRO A 279 7.76 7.66 -35.60
C PRO A 279 8.99 6.99 -36.22
N MET A 280 8.75 6.05 -37.15
CA MET A 280 9.80 5.26 -37.82
C MET A 280 10.79 6.13 -38.62
N SER A 281 10.47 7.40 -38.84
CA SER A 281 11.26 8.40 -39.58
C SER A 281 12.46 8.98 -38.79
N GLU A 282 12.61 8.68 -37.51
CA GLU A 282 13.60 9.35 -36.62
C GLU A 282 14.84 8.48 -36.26
N ASN A 283 15.20 7.47 -37.07
CA ASN A 283 16.33 6.56 -36.82
C ASN A 283 16.27 5.79 -35.47
N TRP A 284 15.07 5.61 -34.91
CA TRP A 284 14.89 4.82 -33.69
C TRP A 284 14.88 3.32 -33.99
N LYS A 285 15.77 2.58 -33.32
CA LYS A 285 15.88 1.13 -33.41
C LYS A 285 15.49 0.48 -32.09
N LEU A 286 14.57 -0.48 -32.14
CA LEU A 286 14.20 -1.25 -30.96
C LEU A 286 15.36 -2.17 -30.56
N ILE A 287 15.92 -1.97 -29.36
CA ILE A 287 17.05 -2.76 -28.83
C ILE A 287 16.63 -3.70 -27.70
N TRP A 288 15.53 -3.40 -27.00
CA TRP A 288 15.01 -4.27 -25.94
C TRP A 288 13.49 -4.16 -25.82
N ASN A 289 12.84 -5.26 -25.48
CA ASN A 289 11.39 -5.36 -25.26
C ASN A 289 11.13 -6.36 -24.13
N GLY A 290 10.48 -5.90 -23.06
CA GLY A 290 10.21 -6.71 -21.89
C GLY A 290 8.91 -6.30 -21.20
N LYS A 291 8.53 -7.07 -20.20
CA LYS A 291 7.24 -6.94 -19.55
C LYS A 291 7.31 -7.35 -18.08
N GLN A 292 6.64 -6.59 -17.22
CA GLN A 292 6.46 -6.98 -15.83
C GLN A 292 5.46 -8.16 -15.73
N PRO A 293 5.70 -9.18 -14.88
CA PRO A 293 4.75 -10.28 -14.70
C PRO A 293 3.33 -9.78 -14.36
N GLY A 294 2.34 -10.24 -15.13
CA GLY A 294 0.94 -9.85 -14.97
C GLY A 294 0.55 -8.48 -15.50
N ASP A 295 1.48 -7.71 -16.07
CA ASP A 295 1.14 -6.50 -16.81
C ASP A 295 0.43 -6.87 -18.12
N LYS A 296 -0.27 -5.94 -18.75
CA LYS A 296 -0.85 -6.11 -20.10
C LYS A 296 0.05 -5.54 -21.19
N ASN A 297 0.76 -4.47 -20.87
CA ASN A 297 1.55 -3.70 -21.82
C ASN A 297 3.04 -3.96 -21.64
N ASN A 298 3.82 -3.69 -22.69
CA ASN A 298 5.26 -3.92 -22.70
C ASN A 298 6.03 -2.62 -22.51
N TYR A 299 7.21 -2.76 -21.94
CA TYR A 299 8.26 -1.75 -21.95
C TYR A 299 9.13 -1.98 -23.18
N LYS A 300 9.42 -0.92 -23.93
CA LYS A 300 10.22 -0.96 -25.14
C LYS A 300 11.31 0.09 -25.08
N LEU A 301 12.54 -0.34 -25.27
CA LEU A 301 13.71 0.53 -25.31
C LEU A 301 14.18 0.70 -26.74
N PHE A 302 14.29 1.96 -27.14
CA PHE A 302 14.81 2.36 -28.44
C PHE A 302 16.17 3.05 -28.29
N TYR A 303 17.03 2.84 -29.27
CA TYR A 303 18.29 3.56 -29.45
C TYR A 303 18.21 4.40 -30.73
N LYS A 304 18.67 5.64 -30.65
CA LYS A 304 18.80 6.56 -31.77
C LYS A 304 20.21 6.44 -32.33
N GLU A 305 20.32 5.92 -33.55
CA GLU A 305 21.57 5.89 -34.32
C GLU A 305 21.95 7.30 -34.83
#